data_AF-A0A812A0L2-F1
#
_entry.id   AF-A0A812A0L2-F1
#
_cell.length_a   1.000
_cell.length_b   1.000
_cell.length_c   1.000
_cell.angle_alpha   90.00
_cell.angle_beta   90.00
_cell.angle_gamma   90.00
#
_symmetry.space_group_name_H-M   'P 1'
#
loop_
_entity.id
_entity.type
_entity.pdbx_description
1 polymer ?
#
loop_
_entity_poly.entity_id
_entity_poly.type
_entity_poly.pdbx_seq_one_letter_code
_entity_poly.pdbx_strand_id
1 'polypeptide(L)'
;MAYIAGLDAEHAREIISGTHGMQLGEETDAHADTIVVLGGLAMPKIGVDVADMKKLIEELTGGDGLVIGACFMGIFERSGWYEHINFDYVLNSIIDNELWER
;
A
#
# COMPACT_ATOMS: atom_id res chain seq x y z
N MET A 1 13.04 5.39 1.12
CA MET A 1 11.67 4.86 1.15
C MET A 1 10.78 5.93 0.55
N ALA A 2 9.94 5.59 -0.40
CA ALA A 2 9.01 6.52 -1.02
C ALA A 2 7.58 6.23 -0.56
N TYR A 3 6.78 7.28 -0.42
CA TYR A 3 5.35 7.23 -0.22
C TYR A 3 4.65 7.67 -1.50
N ILE A 4 3.69 6.86 -1.95
CA ILE A 4 2.87 7.11 -3.12
C ILE A 4 1.42 7.31 -2.65
N ALA A 5 0.83 8.44 -2.99
CA ALA A 5 -0.55 8.74 -2.64
C ALA A 5 -1.49 8.15 -3.70
N GLY A 6 -2.24 7.10 -3.34
CA GLY A 6 -3.13 6.45 -4.29
C GLY A 6 -2.34 5.77 -5.40
N LEU A 7 -2.49 6.26 -6.63
CA LEU A 7 -1.75 5.81 -7.81
C LEU A 7 -0.78 6.88 -8.36
N ASP A 8 -0.59 7.98 -7.62
CA ASP A 8 0.20 9.14 -8.06
C ASP A 8 1.70 8.93 -7.80
N ALA A 9 2.33 8.11 -8.64
CA ALA A 9 3.76 7.85 -8.56
C ALA A 9 4.63 9.02 -9.06
N GLU A 10 4.06 9.93 -9.86
CA GLU A 10 4.77 11.13 -10.33
C GLU A 10 5.12 12.06 -9.16
N HIS A 11 4.21 12.20 -8.20
CA HIS A 11 4.41 13.01 -7.00
C HIS A 11 4.79 12.17 -5.77
N ALA A 12 5.51 11.06 -5.98
CA ALA A 12 6.03 10.25 -4.89
C ALA A 12 6.96 11.08 -4.00
N ARG A 13 6.86 10.90 -2.67
CA ARG A 13 7.60 11.68 -1.67
C ARG A 13 8.48 10.80 -0.83
N GLU A 14 9.66 11.28 -0.44
CA GLU A 14 10.51 10.55 0.50
C GLU A 14 9.81 10.38 1.85
N ILE A 15 10.06 9.26 2.52
CA ILE A 15 9.73 9.10 3.94
C ILE A 15 11.02 9.24 4.75
N ILE A 16 11.15 10.36 5.45
CA ILE A 16 12.33 10.72 6.26
C ILE A 16 12.02 10.65 7.75
N SER A 17 13.05 10.34 8.55
CA SER A 17 12.93 10.36 10.01
C SER A 17 13.23 11.77 10.53
N GLY A 18 12.23 12.41 11.12
CA GLY A 18 12.36 13.71 11.79
C GLY A 18 12.21 13.60 13.32
N THR A 19 12.22 14.75 13.99
CA THR A 19 12.06 14.83 15.46
C THR A 19 10.68 14.40 15.96
N HIS A 20 9.70 14.32 15.06
CA HIS A 20 8.31 13.95 15.37
C HIS A 20 7.92 12.57 14.81
N GLY A 21 8.90 11.77 14.36
CA GLY A 21 8.69 10.47 13.72
C GLY A 21 8.90 10.53 12.20
N MET A 22 8.21 9.65 11.47
CA MET A 22 8.31 9.60 10.01
C MET A 22 7.52 10.76 9.38
N GLN A 23 8.13 11.46 8.43
CA GLN A 23 7.57 12.63 7.75
C GLN A 23 7.80 12.51 6.24
N LEU A 24 6.99 13.23 5.45
CA LEU A 24 7.20 13.36 4.01
C LEU A 24 8.32 14.38 3.74
N GLY A 25 9.25 14.01 2.86
CA GLY A 25 10.32 14.86 2.37
C GLY A 25 10.01 15.44 0.99
N GLU A 26 11.05 15.53 0.16
CA GLU A 26 10.95 16.03 -1.20
C GLU A 26 10.38 14.99 -2.17
N GLU A 27 10.07 15.41 -3.39
CA GLU A 27 9.73 14.49 -4.47
C GLU A 27 10.91 13.58 -4.79
N THR A 28 10.62 12.31 -5.05
CA THR A 28 11.63 11.27 -5.21
C THR A 28 11.20 10.24 -6.24
N ASP A 29 12.15 9.42 -6.66
CA ASP A 29 11.87 8.32 -7.58
C ASP A 29 11.00 7.26 -6.89
N ALA A 30 9.94 6.84 -7.58
CA ALA A 30 8.99 5.85 -7.12
C ALA A 30 9.44 4.41 -7.41
N HIS A 31 10.46 4.21 -8.26
CA HIS A 31 10.97 2.87 -8.58
C HIS A 31 11.54 2.20 -7.33
N ALA A 32 11.22 0.91 -7.17
CA ALA A 32 11.64 0.15 -6.01
C ALA A 32 11.70 -1.35 -6.29
N ASP A 33 12.66 -2.03 -5.66
CA ASP A 33 12.74 -3.50 -5.66
C ASP A 33 11.63 -4.15 -4.81
N THR A 34 10.90 -3.36 -4.01
CA THR A 34 9.83 -3.83 -3.12
C THR A 34 8.73 -2.79 -3.00
N ILE A 35 7.48 -3.23 -3.18
CA ILE A 35 6.28 -2.39 -3.02
C ILE A 35 5.42 -2.93 -1.88
N VAL A 36 5.00 -2.01 -1.01
CA VAL A 36 4.01 -2.29 0.05
C VAL A 36 2.68 -1.67 -0.32
N VAL A 37 1.70 -2.50 -0.67
CA VAL A 37 0.33 -2.07 -0.96
C VAL A 37 -0.43 -1.97 0.37
N LEU A 38 -0.93 -0.78 0.68
CA LEU A 38 -1.73 -0.54 1.88
C LEU A 38 -3.20 -0.85 1.62
N GLY A 39 -3.82 -1.61 2.53
CA GLY A 39 -5.19 -2.13 2.38
C GLY A 39 -6.29 -1.08 2.21
N GLY A 40 -6.02 0.19 2.54
CA GLY A 40 -6.94 1.30 2.28
C GLY A 40 -7.29 1.43 0.79
N LEU A 41 -6.35 1.14 -0.11
CA LEU A 41 -6.54 1.22 -1.57
C LEU A 41 -7.61 0.23 -2.06
N ALA A 42 -7.76 -0.91 -1.38
CA ALA A 42 -8.76 -1.94 -1.71
C ALA A 42 -10.16 -1.62 -1.17
N MET A 43 -10.36 -0.50 -0.47
CA MET A 43 -11.68 -0.12 0.03
C MET A 43 -12.54 0.48 -1.10
N PRO A 44 -13.77 0.01 -1.32
CA PRO A 44 -14.62 0.47 -2.42
C PRO A 44 -14.83 2.00 -2.49
N LYS A 45 -14.78 2.68 -1.33
CA LYS A 45 -14.95 4.15 -1.25
C LYS A 45 -13.76 4.94 -1.78
N ILE A 46 -12.56 4.35 -1.83
CA ILE A 46 -11.35 5.02 -2.32
C ILE A 46 -11.32 5.04 -3.86
N GLY A 47 -11.98 4.07 -4.51
CA GLY A 47 -12.19 4.10 -5.96
C GLY A 47 -10.95 3.75 -6.79
N VAL A 48 -9.97 3.07 -6.21
CA VAL A 48 -8.80 2.56 -6.94
C VAL A 48 -9.18 1.25 -7.64
N ASP A 49 -8.96 1.20 -8.95
CA ASP A 49 -9.11 -0.02 -9.74
C ASP A 49 -7.91 -0.96 -9.52
N VAL A 50 -8.20 -2.25 -9.35
CA VAL A 50 -7.17 -3.26 -9.07
C VAL A 50 -6.24 -3.50 -10.27
N ALA A 51 -6.72 -3.32 -11.49
CA ALA A 51 -5.91 -3.44 -12.70
C ALA A 51 -4.94 -2.26 -12.83
N ASP A 52 -5.38 -1.04 -12.49
CA ASP A 52 -4.51 0.13 -12.46
C ASP A 52 -3.43 -0.01 -11.38
N MET A 53 -3.79 -0.52 -10.20
CA MET A 53 -2.83 -0.84 -9.14
C MET A 53 -1.80 -1.88 -9.61
N LYS A 54 -2.26 -2.96 -10.25
CA LYS A 54 -1.37 -3.99 -10.80
C LYS A 54 -0.38 -3.40 -11.80
N LYS A 55 -0.88 -2.60 -12.74
CA LYS A 55 -0.03 -1.95 -13.74
C LYS A 55 1.03 -1.05 -13.09
N LEU A 56 0.65 -0.29 -12.08
CA LEU A 56 1.59 0.57 -11.35
C LEU A 56 2.67 -0.26 -10.65
N ILE A 57 2.31 -1.39 -10.04
CA ILE A 57 3.29 -2.29 -9.41
C ILE A 57 4.30 -2.80 -10.43
N GLU A 58 3.82 -3.27 -11.59
CA GLU A 58 4.68 -3.78 -12.67
C GLU A 58 5.62 -2.70 -13.20
N GLU A 59 5.12 -1.47 -13.38
CA GLU A 59 5.91 -0.32 -13.85
C GLU A 59 7.03 0.04 -12.87
N LEU A 60 6.69 0.18 -11.58
CA LEU A 60 7.63 0.65 -10.55
C LEU A 60 8.67 -0.40 -10.15
N THR A 61 8.37 -1.69 -10.34
CA THR A 61 9.29 -2.80 -10.03
C THR A 61 10.07 -3.30 -11.24
N GLY A 62 9.68 -2.91 -12.46
CA GLY A 62 10.17 -3.53 -13.69
C GLY A 62 9.72 -4.98 -13.88
N GLY A 63 8.73 -5.45 -13.10
CA GLY A 63 8.10 -6.77 -13.23
C GLY A 63 8.65 -7.88 -12.33
N ASP A 64 9.80 -7.68 -11.67
CA ASP A 64 10.48 -8.71 -10.86
C ASP A 64 10.64 -8.30 -9.37
N GLY A 65 9.93 -7.27 -8.92
CA GLY A 65 10.01 -6.78 -7.54
C GLY A 65 9.12 -7.55 -6.56
N LEU A 66 9.47 -7.45 -5.28
CA LEU A 66 8.72 -8.06 -4.18
C LEU A 66 7.44 -7.27 -3.88
N VAL A 67 6.29 -7.93 -3.85
CA VAL A 67 4.98 -7.29 -3.59
C VAL A 67 4.43 -7.74 -2.24
N ILE A 68 4.33 -6.80 -1.30
CA ILE A 68 3.81 -7.03 0.05
C ILE A 68 2.46 -6.33 0.20
N GLY A 69 1.43 -7.06 0.64
CA GLY A 69 0.17 -6.46 1.08
C GLY A 69 0.21 -6.18 2.59
N ALA A 70 -0.11 -4.99 3.04
CA ALA A 70 -0.30 -4.68 4.46
C ALA A 70 -1.71 -4.13 4.71
N CYS A 71 -2.52 -4.85 5.49
CA CYS A 71 -3.92 -4.51 5.66
C CYS A 71 -4.53 -4.94 6.99
N PHE A 72 -5.80 -4.57 7.15
CA PHE A 72 -6.62 -4.93 8.30
C PHE A 72 -7.89 -5.65 7.84
N MET A 73 -8.43 -6.52 8.70
CA MET A 73 -9.76 -7.11 8.56
C MET A 73 -9.99 -7.84 7.22
N GLY A 74 -8.94 -8.44 6.65
CA GLY A 74 -9.01 -9.25 5.44
C GLY A 74 -9.43 -8.51 4.19
N ILE A 75 -9.20 -7.19 4.10
CA ILE A 75 -9.73 -6.36 3.00
C ILE A 75 -9.30 -6.83 1.60
N PHE A 76 -8.06 -7.30 1.41
CA PHE A 76 -7.61 -7.76 0.10
C PHE A 76 -8.35 -9.01 -0.36
N GLU A 77 -8.61 -9.96 0.54
CA GLU A 77 -9.41 -11.15 0.25
C GLU A 77 -10.85 -10.75 -0.08
N ARG A 78 -11.47 -9.93 0.77
CA ARG A 78 -12.88 -9.52 0.64
C ARG A 78 -13.14 -8.66 -0.60
N SER A 79 -12.13 -7.93 -1.05
CA SER A 79 -12.19 -7.12 -2.28
C SER A 79 -11.73 -7.90 -3.52
N GLY A 80 -11.35 -9.18 -3.40
CA GLY A 80 -10.92 -10.02 -4.53
C GLY A 80 -9.53 -9.70 -5.08
N TRP A 81 -8.72 -8.90 -4.36
CA TRP A 81 -7.42 -8.44 -4.87
C TRP A 81 -6.39 -9.56 -5.02
N TYR A 82 -6.52 -10.65 -4.25
CA TYR A 82 -5.64 -11.82 -4.39
C TYR A 82 -5.75 -12.51 -5.76
N GLU A 83 -6.85 -12.35 -6.48
CA GLU A 83 -7.03 -12.95 -7.82
C GLU A 83 -6.34 -12.13 -8.92
N HIS A 84 -5.96 -10.88 -8.62
CA HIS A 84 -5.44 -9.92 -9.60
C HIS A 84 -3.98 -9.55 -9.35
N ILE A 85 -3.60 -9.40 -8.08
CA ILE A 85 -2.26 -9.01 -7.64
C ILE A 85 -1.57 -10.22 -7.02
N ASN A 86 -0.41 -10.57 -7.56
CA ASN A 86 0.45 -11.64 -7.05
C ASN A 86 1.25 -11.12 -5.85
N PHE A 87 0.64 -11.10 -4.67
CA PHE A 87 1.35 -10.78 -3.44
C PHE A 87 2.28 -11.93 -3.04
N ASP A 88 3.56 -11.62 -2.79
CA ASP A 88 4.50 -12.58 -2.21
C ASP A 88 4.19 -12.81 -0.73
N TYR A 89 3.84 -11.73 -0.03
CA TYR A 89 3.48 -11.76 1.39
C TYR A 89 2.28 -10.85 1.67
N VAL A 90 1.40 -11.26 2.58
CA VAL A 90 0.33 -10.41 3.09
C VAL A 90 0.33 -10.38 4.62
N LEU A 91 0.55 -9.18 5.15
CA LEU A 91 0.40 -8.85 6.56
C LEU A 91 -1.02 -8.37 6.81
N ASN A 92 -1.89 -9.28 7.25
CA ASN A 92 -3.26 -8.95 7.65
C ASN A 92 -3.37 -8.92 9.19
N SER A 93 -3.80 -7.78 9.73
CA SER A 93 -4.03 -7.61 11.16
C SER A 93 -5.53 -7.57 11.49
N ILE A 94 -5.93 -8.24 12.56
CA ILE A 94 -7.31 -8.19 13.07
C ILE A 94 -7.33 -7.25 14.26
N ILE A 95 -8.21 -6.24 14.20
CA ILE A 95 -8.43 -5.29 15.29
C ILE A 95 -9.78 -5.64 15.93
N ASP A 96 -9.75 -5.90 17.23
CA ASP A 96 -10.92 -6.07 18.07
C ASP A 96 -10.85 -5.08 19.24
N ASN A 97 -12.01 -4.56 19.68
CA ASN A 97 -12.07 -3.51 20.68
C ASN A 97 -13.15 -3.80 21.72
N GLU A 98 -12.82 -3.53 22.98
CA GLU A 98 -13.78 -3.50 24.08
C GLU A 98 -13.92 -2.07 24.60
N LEU A 99 -15.16 -1.63 24.83
CA LEU A 99 -15.47 -0.34 25.44
C LEU A 99 -15.90 -0.56 26.89
N TRP A 100 -15.22 0.11 27.81
CA TRP A 100 -15.56 0.10 29.23
C TRP A 100 -16.06 1.50 29.63
N GLU A 101 -17.28 1.59 30.14
CA GLU A 101 -17.78 2.80 30.80
C GLU A 101 -17.32 2.82 32.26
N ARG A 102 -16.86 3.98 32.73
CA ARG A 102 -16.42 4.20 34.11
C ARG A 102 -17.57 4.57 35.02
#